data_AF-D8S667-F1
#
_entry.id   AF-D8S667-F1
#
_cell.length_a   1.000
_cell.length_b   1.000
_cell.length_c   1.000
_cell.angle_alpha   90.00
_cell.angle_beta   90.00
_cell.angle_gamma   90.00
#
_symmetry.space_group_name_H-M   'P 1'
#
loop_
_entity.id
_entity.type
_entity.pdbx_description
1 polymer ?
#
loop_
_entity_poly.entity_id
_entity_poly.type
_entity_poly.pdbx_seq_one_letter_code
_entity_poly.pdbx_strand_id
1 'polypeptide(L)'
;LQAPTDYLSPFLPPGTRPRQKLTRVQMLEVRENCLKALKQRLLNRATIIQTRYDEETAALAKRRANFERDREQMTVDEVEKYEQDCETAVFRIRILEKRAKEHEQSALRKYTELDRKLRSDPRLSSLYDGTAM
;
A
#
# COMPACT_ATOMS: atom_id res chain seq x y z
N LEU A 1 2.84 -16.61 21.88
CA LEU A 1 2.06 -16.78 20.63
C LEU A 1 0.84 -15.90 20.73
N GLN A 2 0.78 -14.82 19.95
CA GLN A 2 -0.39 -13.92 19.93
C GLN A 2 -1.53 -14.67 19.23
N ALA A 3 -2.70 -14.78 19.86
CA ALA A 3 -3.86 -15.41 19.24
C ALA A 3 -4.16 -14.71 17.90
N PRO A 4 -4.53 -15.43 16.83
CA PRO A 4 -4.85 -14.82 15.55
C PRO A 4 -6.00 -13.83 15.75
N THR A 5 -5.70 -12.53 15.62
CA THR A 5 -6.69 -11.47 15.74
C THR A 5 -7.77 -11.66 14.68
N ASP A 6 -9.03 -11.71 15.10
CA ASP A 6 -10.17 -11.82 14.20
C ASP A 6 -10.21 -10.61 13.25
N TYR A 7 -9.98 -10.87 11.97
CA TYR A 7 -9.87 -9.84 10.94
C TYR A 7 -11.19 -9.09 10.67
N LEU A 8 -12.34 -9.67 11.05
CA LEU A 8 -13.64 -9.00 10.92
C LEU A 8 -14.00 -8.16 12.15
N SER A 9 -13.39 -8.41 13.31
CA SER A 9 -13.72 -7.72 14.56
C SER A 9 -13.80 -6.18 14.43
N PRO A 10 -12.90 -5.49 13.71
CA PRO A 10 -12.99 -4.03 13.53
C PRO A 10 -14.18 -3.54 12.70
N PHE A 11 -14.84 -4.44 11.96
CA PHE A 11 -15.88 -4.12 11.00
C PHE A 11 -17.26 -4.60 11.45
N LEU A 12 -17.34 -5.45 12.49
CA LEU A 12 -18.59 -5.91 13.06
C LEU A 12 -19.35 -4.77 13.74
N PRO A 13 -20.69 -4.78 13.70
CA PRO A 13 -21.50 -3.82 14.45
C PRO A 13 -21.13 -3.81 15.95
N PRO A 14 -21.15 -2.65 16.62
CA PRO A 14 -20.87 -2.57 18.05
C PRO A 14 -21.78 -3.50 18.86
N GLY A 15 -21.20 -4.19 19.84
CA GLY A 15 -21.95 -5.11 20.71
C GLY A 15 -22.34 -6.46 20.06
N THR A 16 -21.84 -6.75 18.85
CA THR A 16 -22.03 -8.07 18.22
C THR A 16 -21.47 -9.17 19.12
N ARG A 17 -22.33 -10.09 19.54
CA ARG A 17 -21.94 -11.24 20.36
C ARG A 17 -21.33 -12.35 19.50
N PRO A 18 -20.45 -13.19 20.05
CA PRO A 18 -19.99 -14.39 19.36
C PRO A 18 -21.19 -15.24 18.89
N ARG A 19 -21.13 -15.70 17.63
CA ARG A 19 -22.18 -16.53 16.98
C ARG A 19 -23.54 -15.84 16.75
N GLN A 20 -23.66 -14.53 17.02
CA GLN A 20 -24.84 -13.77 16.63
C GLN A 20 -24.92 -13.71 15.09
N LYS A 21 -26.09 -14.07 14.53
CA LYS A 21 -26.33 -13.94 13.09
C LYS A 21 -26.49 -12.45 12.75
N LEU A 22 -25.80 -12.03 11.69
CA LEU A 22 -25.92 -10.68 11.14
C LEU A 22 -27.11 -10.61 10.17
N THR A 23 -27.75 -9.45 10.09
CA THR A 23 -28.74 -9.18 9.03
C THR A 23 -28.04 -9.02 7.68
N ARG A 24 -28.77 -9.18 6.57
CA ARG A 24 -28.21 -9.01 5.21
C ARG A 24 -27.55 -7.64 5.02
N VAL A 25 -28.15 -6.59 5.57
CA VAL A 25 -27.60 -5.22 5.52
C VAL A 25 -26.29 -5.14 6.30
N GLN A 26 -26.24 -5.67 7.54
CA GLN A 26 -25.02 -5.69 8.34
C GLN A 26 -23.90 -6.49 7.68
N MET A 27 -24.21 -7.64 7.08
CA MET A 27 -23.21 -8.43 6.36
C MET A 27 -22.64 -7.66 5.16
N LEU A 28 -23.49 -6.95 4.41
CA LEU A 28 -23.05 -6.13 3.28
C LEU A 28 -22.14 -4.99 3.75
N GLU A 29 -22.53 -4.27 4.80
CA GLU A 29 -21.72 -3.20 5.40
C GLU A 29 -20.37 -3.71 5.89
N VAL A 30 -20.34 -4.84 6.60
CA VAL A 30 -19.10 -5.49 7.07
C VAL A 30 -18.18 -5.79 5.88
N ARG A 31 -18.72 -6.40 4.82
CA ARG A 31 -17.96 -6.73 3.60
C ARG A 31 -17.39 -5.48 2.94
N GLU A 32 -18.23 -4.48 2.67
CA GLU A 32 -17.83 -3.25 2.00
C GLU A 32 -16.79 -2.47 2.81
N ASN A 33 -16.99 -2.36 4.13
CA ASN A 33 -16.04 -1.67 5.00
C ASN A 33 -14.69 -2.39 5.06
N CYS A 34 -14.68 -3.73 5.07
CA CYS A 34 -13.46 -4.52 5.07
C CYS A 34 -12.67 -4.32 3.76
N LEU A 35 -13.34 -4.43 2.60
CA LEU A 35 -12.72 -4.23 1.28
C LEU A 35 -12.26 -2.78 1.09
N LYS A 36 -13.06 -1.80 1.51
CA LYS A 36 -12.73 -0.38 1.46
C LYS A 36 -11.51 -0.06 2.31
N ALA A 37 -11.43 -0.60 3.53
CA ALA A 37 -10.28 -0.41 4.41
C ALA A 37 -8.99 -0.98 3.79
N LEU A 38 -9.04 -2.18 3.19
CA LEU A 38 -7.88 -2.74 2.48
C LEU A 38 -7.50 -1.87 1.27
N LYS A 39 -8.47 -1.49 0.44
CA LYS A 39 -8.25 -0.61 -0.72
C LYS A 39 -7.56 0.70 -0.30
N GLN A 40 -8.05 1.35 0.76
CA GLN A 40 -7.46 2.59 1.25
C GLN A 40 -6.01 2.38 1.72
N ARG A 41 -5.71 1.30 2.43
CA ARG A 41 -4.34 0.97 2.86
C ARG A 41 -3.41 0.73 1.65
N LEU A 42 -3.90 0.03 0.63
CA LEU A 42 -3.15 -0.22 -0.59
C LEU A 42 -2.88 1.08 -1.36
N LEU A 43 -3.87 1.95 -1.48
CA LEU A 43 -3.73 3.27 -2.11
C LEU A 43 -2.76 4.16 -1.33
N ASN A 44 -2.93 4.30 -0.02
CA ASN A 44 -2.03 5.09 0.82
C ASN A 44 -0.58 4.63 0.69
N ARG A 45 -0.36 3.31 0.65
CA ARG A 45 0.99 2.76 0.45
C ARG A 45 1.56 3.09 -0.93
N ALA A 46 0.73 3.02 -1.98
CA ALA A 46 1.15 3.42 -3.33
C ALA A 46 1.52 4.91 -3.36
N THR A 47 0.70 5.77 -2.76
CA THR A 47 0.98 7.21 -2.64
C THR A 47 2.30 7.47 -1.92
N ILE A 48 2.56 6.82 -0.79
CA ILE A 48 3.84 7.00 -0.06
C ILE A 48 5.05 6.61 -0.93
N ILE A 49 4.95 5.51 -1.69
CA ILE A 49 6.04 5.08 -2.57
C ILE A 49 6.25 6.11 -3.68
N GLN A 50 5.16 6.54 -4.33
CA GLN A 50 5.23 7.50 -5.43
C GLN A 50 5.76 8.87 -4.97
N THR A 51 5.25 9.40 -3.87
CA THR A 51 5.72 10.67 -3.31
C THR A 51 7.22 10.64 -3.04
N ARG A 52 7.73 9.56 -2.43
CA ARG A 52 9.18 9.41 -2.19
C ARG A 52 9.98 9.29 -3.47
N TYR A 53 9.45 8.62 -4.48
CA TYR A 53 10.08 8.51 -5.80
C TYR A 53 10.18 9.88 -6.47
N ASP A 54 9.09 10.66 -6.45
CA ASP A 54 9.05 11.99 -7.03
C ASP A 54 10.00 12.94 -6.30
N GLU A 55 10.02 12.90 -4.96
CA GLU A 55 10.94 13.68 -4.12
C GLU A 55 12.41 13.39 -4.41
N GLU A 56 12.81 12.11 -4.43
CA GLU A 56 14.21 11.72 -4.72
C GLU A 56 14.61 12.07 -6.16
N THR A 57 13.70 11.89 -7.13
CA THR A 57 13.94 12.25 -8.54
C THR A 57 14.10 13.75 -8.71
N ALA A 58 13.22 14.56 -8.09
CA ALA A 58 13.30 16.01 -8.13
C ALA A 58 14.57 16.52 -7.42
N ALA A 59 14.94 15.92 -6.29
CA ALA A 59 16.16 16.27 -5.56
C ALA A 59 17.42 15.99 -6.41
N LEU A 60 17.47 14.84 -7.07
CA LEU A 60 18.58 14.50 -7.97
C LEU A 60 18.65 15.45 -9.17
N ALA A 61 17.52 15.77 -9.80
CA ALA A 61 17.47 16.72 -10.91
C ALA A 61 17.97 18.12 -10.48
N LYS A 62 17.51 18.61 -9.32
CA LYS A 62 17.99 19.88 -8.76
C LYS A 62 19.49 19.84 -8.46
N ARG A 63 20.00 18.74 -7.90
CA ARG A 63 21.44 18.59 -7.60
C ARG A 63 22.27 18.63 -8.88
N ARG A 64 21.84 17.94 -9.94
CA ARG A 64 22.48 17.97 -11.27
C ARG A 64 22.52 19.38 -11.85
N ALA A 65 21.39 20.09 -11.82
CA ALA A 65 21.32 21.46 -12.31
C ALA A 65 22.16 22.46 -11.49
N ASN A 66 22.38 22.20 -10.20
CA ASN A 66 23.32 23.00 -9.39
C ASN A 66 24.77 22.69 -9.77
N PHE A 67 25.11 21.41 -9.86
CA PHE A 67 26.46 20.97 -10.22
C PHE A 67 26.89 21.50 -11.59
N GLU A 68 26.02 21.41 -12.61
CA GLU A 68 26.32 21.92 -13.95
C GLU A 68 26.64 23.43 -13.96
N ARG A 69 26.04 24.21 -13.06
CA ARG A 69 26.29 25.66 -12.96
C ARG A 69 27.60 25.99 -12.27
N ASP A 70 27.96 25.23 -11.24
CA ASP A 70 29.09 25.54 -10.36
C ASP A 70 30.35 24.72 -10.71
N ARG A 71 30.25 23.79 -11.67
CA ARG A 71 31.28 22.77 -12.00
C ARG A 71 32.69 23.32 -12.16
N GLU A 72 32.85 24.44 -12.85
CA GLU A 72 34.18 25.04 -13.13
C GLU A 72 34.86 25.61 -11.88
N GLN A 73 34.10 25.85 -10.81
CA GLN A 73 34.57 26.42 -9.55
C GLN A 73 34.79 25.36 -8.47
N MET A 74 34.46 24.10 -8.75
CA MET A 74 34.55 23.00 -7.79
C MET A 74 35.94 22.39 -7.75
N THR A 75 36.36 21.99 -6.56
CA THR A 75 37.55 21.18 -6.32
C THR A 75 37.32 19.72 -6.71
N VAL A 76 38.40 18.95 -6.86
CA VAL A 76 38.33 17.51 -7.17
C VAL A 76 37.53 16.75 -6.11
N ASP A 77 37.78 17.03 -4.82
CA ASP A 77 37.09 16.37 -3.70
C ASP A 77 35.58 16.68 -3.69
N GLU A 78 35.19 17.90 -4.06
CA GLU A 78 33.78 18.28 -4.16
C GLU A 78 33.07 17.59 -5.33
N VAL A 79 33.77 17.38 -6.44
CA VAL A 79 33.25 16.63 -7.59
C VAL A 79 33.07 15.15 -7.23
N GLU A 80 34.05 14.52 -6.59
CA GLU A 80 33.95 13.11 -6.17
C GLU A 80 32.79 12.91 -5.20
N LYS A 81 32.63 13.81 -4.22
CA LYS A 81 31.50 13.76 -3.28
C LYS A 81 30.15 13.89 -3.99
N TYR A 82 30.05 14.78 -4.97
CA TYR A 82 28.83 14.92 -5.78
C TYR A 82 28.49 13.62 -6.52
N GLU A 83 29.49 12.96 -7.12
CA GLU A 83 29.28 11.70 -7.82
C GLU A 83 28.75 10.61 -6.87
N GLN A 84 29.34 10.46 -5.69
CA GLN A 84 28.88 9.53 -4.65
C GLN A 84 27.43 9.82 -4.20
N ASP A 85 27.07 11.10 -4.04
CA ASP A 85 25.71 11.53 -3.69
C ASP A 85 24.71 11.22 -4.81
N CYS A 86 25.13 11.35 -6.08
CA CYS A 86 24.32 11.00 -7.24
C CYS A 86 24.11 9.49 -7.35
N GLU A 87 25.14 8.67 -7.15
CA GLU A 87 25.03 7.22 -7.14
C GLU A 87 24.06 6.74 -6.05
N THR A 88 24.17 7.32 -4.86
CA THR A 88 23.29 7.02 -3.73
C THR A 88 21.82 7.36 -4.05
N ALA A 89 21.57 8.53 -4.66
CA ALA A 89 20.22 8.92 -5.08
C ALA A 89 19.64 7.97 -6.14
N VAL A 90 20.43 7.62 -7.17
CA VAL A 90 20.02 6.67 -8.21
C VAL A 90 19.70 5.30 -7.62
N PHE A 91 20.49 4.83 -6.66
CA PHE A 91 20.20 3.57 -5.95
C PHE A 91 18.86 3.61 -5.21
N ARG A 92 18.56 4.71 -4.51
CA ARG A 92 17.26 4.89 -3.84
C ARG A 92 16.08 4.91 -4.82
N ILE A 93 16.23 5.62 -5.94
CA ILE A 93 15.22 5.67 -7.01
C ILE A 93 14.92 4.25 -7.52
N ARG A 94 15.95 3.45 -7.84
CA ARG A 94 15.77 2.06 -8.29
C ARG A 94 15.05 1.18 -7.27
N ILE A 95 15.33 1.37 -5.97
CA ILE A 95 14.60 0.67 -4.90
C ILE A 95 13.13 1.07 -4.90
N LEU A 96 12.82 2.35 -5.08
CA LEU A 96 11.44 2.86 -5.09
C LEU A 96 10.67 2.33 -6.31
N GLU A 97 11.28 2.28 -7.49
CA GLU A 97 10.70 1.66 -8.70
C GLU A 97 10.37 0.19 -8.47
N LYS A 98 11.33 -0.58 -7.92
CA LYS A 98 11.12 -1.99 -7.58
C LYS A 98 9.95 -2.15 -6.61
N ARG A 99 9.90 -1.33 -5.56
CA ARG A 99 8.82 -1.34 -4.57
C ARG A 99 7.46 -0.98 -5.17
N ALA A 100 7.40 -0.03 -6.10
CA ALA A 100 6.18 0.33 -6.79
C ALA A 100 5.64 -0.86 -7.60
N LYS A 101 6.50 -1.50 -8.39
CA LYS A 101 6.15 -2.69 -9.19
C LYS A 101 5.70 -3.87 -8.34
N GLU A 102 6.42 -4.19 -7.27
CA GLU A 102 6.03 -5.25 -6.34
C GLU A 102 4.71 -4.94 -5.61
N HIS A 103 4.47 -3.66 -5.29
CA HIS A 103 3.23 -3.23 -4.67
C HIS A 103 2.04 -3.38 -5.62
N GLU A 104 2.18 -2.96 -6.87
CA GLU A 104 1.15 -3.15 -7.91
C GLU A 104 0.77 -4.63 -8.07
N GLN A 105 1.77 -5.50 -8.25
CA GLN A 105 1.57 -6.95 -8.42
C GLN A 105 0.91 -7.60 -7.20
N SER A 106 1.28 -7.18 -5.98
CA SER A 106 0.75 -7.78 -4.76
C SER A 106 -0.59 -7.18 -4.31
N ALA A 107 -0.90 -5.92 -4.68
CA ALA A 107 -2.11 -5.23 -4.26
C ALA A 107 -3.37 -5.90 -4.80
N LEU A 108 -3.40 -6.23 -6.09
CA LEU A 108 -4.53 -6.92 -6.71
C LEU A 108 -4.74 -8.30 -6.07
N ARG A 109 -3.66 -9.07 -5.91
CA ARG A 109 -3.70 -10.39 -5.27
C ARG A 109 -4.28 -10.33 -3.85
N LYS A 110 -3.83 -9.38 -3.03
CA LYS A 110 -4.33 -9.18 -1.65
C LYS A 110 -5.81 -8.82 -1.63
N TYR A 111 -6.25 -7.99 -2.57
CA TYR A 111 -7.66 -7.61 -2.68
C TYR A 111 -8.54 -8.82 -3.05
N THR A 112 -8.15 -9.57 -4.07
CA THR A 112 -8.86 -10.79 -4.49
C THR A 112 -8.87 -11.85 -3.40
N GLU A 113 -7.76 -12.04 -2.69
CA GLU A 113 -7.68 -12.98 -1.57
C GLU A 113 -8.64 -12.59 -0.43
N LEU A 114 -8.73 -11.30 -0.08
CA LEU A 114 -9.68 -10.82 0.92
C LEU A 114 -11.13 -11.00 0.45
N ASP A 115 -11.47 -10.66 -0.79
CA ASP A 115 -12.84 -10.88 -1.32
C ASP A 115 -13.21 -12.36 -1.26
N ARG A 116 -12.30 -13.26 -1.67
CA ARG A 116 -12.52 -14.71 -1.57
C ARG A 116 -12.74 -15.13 -0.12
N LYS A 117 -11.91 -14.63 0.80
CA LYS A 117 -12.00 -14.94 2.23
C LYS A 117 -13.34 -14.50 2.82
N LEU A 118 -13.80 -13.30 2.47
CA LEU A 118 -15.10 -12.76 2.88
C LEU A 118 -16.27 -13.61 2.35
N ARG A 119 -16.21 -14.04 1.08
CA ARG A 119 -17.23 -14.92 0.49
C ARG A 119 -17.32 -16.27 1.19
N SER A 120 -16.21 -16.78 1.70
CA SER A 120 -16.15 -18.05 2.43
C SER A 120 -16.35 -17.93 3.94
N ASP A 121 -16.46 -16.72 4.50
CA ASP A 121 -16.60 -16.56 5.95
C ASP A 121 -18.04 -16.95 6.38
N PRO A 122 -18.21 -17.90 7.32
CA PRO A 122 -19.54 -18.34 7.76
C PRO A 122 -20.43 -17.22 8.32
N ARG A 123 -19.84 -16.13 8.82
CA ARG A 123 -20.60 -14.98 9.34
C ARG A 123 -21.23 -14.15 8.24
N LEU A 124 -20.79 -14.34 6.99
CA LEU A 124 -21.25 -13.62 5.80
C LEU A 124 -21.96 -14.54 4.79
N SER A 125 -22.09 -15.85 5.05
CA SER A 125 -22.57 -16.83 4.05
C SER A 125 -23.95 -16.50 3.48
N SER A 126 -24.87 -16.03 4.31
CA SER A 126 -26.24 -15.69 3.90
C SER A 126 -26.35 -14.50 2.94
N LEU A 127 -25.26 -13.77 2.67
CA LEU A 127 -25.21 -12.84 1.54
C LEU A 127 -25.33 -13.57 0.19
N TYR A 128 -24.75 -14.77 0.10
CA TYR A 128 -24.52 -15.48 -1.15
C TYR A 128 -25.51 -16.63 -1.37
N ASP A 129 -26.11 -17.14 -0.29
CA ASP A 129 -27.06 -18.27 -0.29
C ASP A 129 -28.37 -18.04 -1.10
N GLY A 130 -28.56 -16.85 -1.69
CA GLY A 130 -29.73 -16.51 -2.53
C GLY A 130 -29.38 -15.94 -3.91
N THR A 131 -28.15 -16.12 -4.40
CA THR A 131 -27.73 -15.67 -5.75
C THR A 131 -27.85 -16.78 -6.81
N ALA A 132 -28.56 -17.86 -6.49
CA ALA A 132 -29.04 -18.85 -7.44
C ALA A 132 -30.56 -18.69 -7.57
N MET A 133 -30.98 -17.67 -8.32
CA MET A 133 -32.25 -17.63 -9.05
C MET A 133 -31.98 -16.98 -10.40
#